data_AF-A0A368JF93-F1
#
_entry.id   AF-A0A368JF93-F1
#
_cell.length_a   1.000
_cell.length_b   1.000
_cell.length_c   1.000
_cell.angle_alpha   90.00
_cell.angle_beta   90.00
_cell.angle_gamma   90.00
#
_symmetry.space_group_name_H-M   'P 1'
#
loop_
_entity.id
_entity.type
_entity.pdbx_description
1 polymer ?
#
loop_
_entity_poly.entity_id
_entity_poly.type
_entity_poly.pdbx_seq_one_letter_code
_entity_poly.pdbx_strand_id
1 'polypeptide(L)' 'MANKPDVAAAILALFLKRKERPIKEALLENDLRQARKLVNGGSHGLAEFTAAFRIGESLLPVKPVQLVVSVS' A
#
# COMPACT_ATOMS: atom_id res chain seq x y z
N MET A 1 21.36 9.47 -10.70
CA MET A 1 21.62 8.86 -9.36
C MET A 1 20.35 8.18 -8.79
N ALA A 2 19.56 7.51 -9.63
CA ALA A 2 18.43 6.66 -9.24
C ALA A 2 18.55 5.26 -9.90
N ASN A 3 19.76 4.92 -10.32
CA ASN A 3 20.11 3.81 -11.20
C ASN A 3 20.76 2.64 -10.46
N LYS A 4 20.80 2.70 -9.13
CA LYS A 4 21.12 1.54 -8.28
C LYS A 4 19.84 1.05 -7.60
N PRO A 5 19.47 -0.23 -7.77
CA PRO A 5 18.17 -0.75 -7.33
C PRO A 5 18.01 -0.75 -5.80
N ASP A 6 19.09 -0.96 -5.06
CA ASP A 6 19.16 -0.87 -3.60
C ASP A 6 18.83 0.54 -3.08
N VAL A 7 19.42 1.57 -3.69
CA VAL A 7 19.16 2.97 -3.32
C VAL A 7 17.71 3.34 -3.64
N ALA A 8 17.20 2.93 -4.80
CA ALA A 8 15.80 3.16 -5.18
C ALA A 8 14.82 2.49 -4.20
N ALA A 9 15.09 1.24 -3.82
CA ALA A 9 14.28 0.51 -2.84
C ALA A 9 14.31 1.19 -1.46
N ALA A 10 15.48 1.64 -1.00
CA ALA A 10 15.60 2.34 0.28
C ALA A 10 14.82 3.67 0.29
N ILE A 11 14.91 4.45 -0.79
CA ILE A 11 14.15 5.70 -0.93
C ILE A 11 12.65 5.42 -0.91
N LEU A 12 12.19 4.40 -1.66
CA LEU A 12 10.79 4.00 -1.68
C LEU A 12 10.31 3.58 -0.27
N ALA A 13 11.09 2.76 0.43
CA ALA A 13 10.76 2.31 1.78
C ALA A 13 10.64 3.48 2.77
N LEU A 14 11.57 4.45 2.72
CA LEU A 14 11.52 5.66 3.57
C LEU A 14 10.29 6.51 3.26
N PHE A 15 9.94 6.66 1.99
CA PHE A 15 8.76 7.40 1.57
C PHE A 15 7.48 6.73 2.09
N LEU A 16 7.33 5.42 1.87
CA LEU A 16 6.20 4.65 2.38
C LEU A 16 6.10 4.72 3.90
N LYS A 17 7.24 4.61 4.62
CA LYS A 17 7.26 4.70 6.09
C LYS A 17 6.74 6.04 6.59
N ARG A 18 7.09 7.15 5.93
CA ARG A 18 6.60 8.50 6.29
C ARG A 18 5.09 8.66 6.12
N LYS A 19 4.47 7.89 5.23
CA LYS A 19 3.03 7.93 4.93
C LYS A 19 2.28 6.68 5.38
N GLU A 20 2.91 5.85 6.22
CA GLU A 20 2.41 4.50 6.54
C GLU A 20 0.98 4.52 7.10
N ARG A 21 0.73 5.33 8.14
CA ARG A 21 -0.59 5.41 8.77
C ARG A 21 -1.67 5.91 7.79
N PRO A 22 -1.50 7.06 7.12
CA PRO A 22 -2.48 7.53 6.12
C PRO A 22 -2.73 6.54 4.99
N ILE A 23 -1.70 5.81 4.53
CA ILE A 23 -1.87 4.79 3.49
C ILE A 23 -2.76 3.65 4.04
N LYS A 24 -2.47 3.16 5.24
CA LYS A 24 -3.27 2.09 5.87
C LYS A 24 -4.73 2.51 6.08
N GLU A 25 -4.97 3.73 6.55
CA GLU A 25 -6.32 4.29 6.71
C GLU A 25 -7.08 4.31 5.38
N ALA A 26 -6.48 4.85 4.32
CA ALA A 26 -7.09 4.86 2.98
C ALA A 26 -7.36 3.44 2.45
N LEU A 27 -6.46 2.48 2.72
CA LEU A 27 -6.66 1.09 2.31
C LEU A 27 -7.80 0.40 3.09
N LEU A 28 -7.93 0.67 4.40
CA LEU A 28 -9.02 0.15 5.23
C LEU A 28 -10.39 0.67 4.76
N GLU A 29 -10.44 1.92 4.28
CA GLU A 29 -11.63 2.55 3.70
C GLU A 29 -11.85 2.17 2.23
N ASN A 30 -10.98 1.34 1.64
CA ASN A 30 -10.99 0.98 0.23
C ASN A 30 -10.82 2.19 -0.73
N ASP A 31 -10.29 3.32 -0.24
CA ASP A 31 -10.00 4.52 -1.03
C ASP A 31 -8.65 4.41 -1.76
N LEU A 32 -8.66 3.65 -2.85
CA LEU A 32 -7.47 3.47 -3.70
C LEU A 32 -7.03 4.75 -4.39
N ARG A 33 -7.91 5.76 -4.53
CA ARG A 33 -7.54 7.07 -5.08
C ARG A 33 -6.67 7.83 -4.10
N GLN A 34 -7.04 7.86 -2.83
CA GLN A 34 -6.25 8.49 -1.78
C GLN A 34 -4.95 7.70 -1.52
N ALA A 35 -4.99 6.37 -1.53
CA ALA A 35 -3.78 5.55 -1.46
C ALA A 35 -2.79 5.88 -2.60
N ARG A 36 -3.28 5.99 -3.86
CA ARG A 36 -2.46 6.40 -5.02
C ARG A 36 -1.83 7.78 -4.84
N LYS A 37 -2.57 8.74 -4.30
CA LYS A 37 -2.06 10.09 -4.00
C LYS A 37 -0.96 10.05 -2.96
N LEU A 38 -1.14 9.25 -1.91
CA LEU A 38 -0.19 9.14 -0.81
C LEU A 38 1.11 8.41 -1.20
N VAL A 39 1.04 7.42 -2.10
CA VAL A 39 2.19 6.61 -2.53
C VAL A 39 3.02 7.27 -3.63
N ASN A 40 2.39 7.87 -4.63
CA ASN A 40 3.08 8.30 -5.85
C ASN A 40 2.89 9.80 -6.17
N GLY A 41 2.07 10.52 -5.40
CA GLY A 41 1.68 11.90 -5.69
C GLY A 41 0.62 12.01 -6.79
N GLY A 42 -0.45 12.76 -6.54
CA GLY A 42 -1.56 12.93 -7.48
C GLY A 42 -2.33 11.63 -7.79
N SER A 43 -3.24 11.68 -8.76
CA SER A 43 -4.08 10.52 -9.14
C SER A 43 -3.99 10.14 -10.61
N HIS A 44 -2.97 10.63 -11.33
CA HIS A 44 -2.69 10.18 -12.69
C HIS A 44 -2.27 8.70 -12.66
N GLY A 45 -2.78 7.88 -13.57
CA GLY A 45 -2.56 6.44 -13.57
C GLY A 45 -3.30 5.68 -12.45
N LEU A 46 -4.49 6.17 -12.03
CA LEU A 46 -5.29 5.51 -10.99
C LEU A 46 -5.79 4.12 -11.42
N ALA A 47 -6.10 3.93 -12.70
CA ALA A 47 -6.60 2.66 -13.22
C ALA A 47 -5.52 1.58 -13.09
N GLU A 48 -4.30 1.90 -13.51
CA GLU A 48 -3.12 1.03 -13.45
C GLU A 48 -2.74 0.70 -12.00
N PHE A 49 -2.77 1.71 -11.12
CA PHE A 49 -2.56 1.50 -9.69
C PHE A 49 -3.60 0.55 -9.09
N THR A 50 -4.88 0.75 -9.43
CA THR A 50 -5.98 -0.09 -8.94
C THR A 50 -5.82 -1.52 -9.42
N ALA A 51 -5.54 -1.73 -10.71
CA ALA A 51 -5.32 -3.05 -11.27
C ALA A 51 -4.15 -3.76 -10.59
N ALA A 52 -3.01 -3.10 -10.45
CA ALA A 52 -1.84 -3.67 -9.78
C ALA A 52 -2.11 -4.00 -8.31
N PHE A 53 -2.81 -3.12 -7.58
CA PHE A 53 -3.18 -3.36 -6.18
C PHE A 53 -4.07 -4.61 -6.04
N ARG A 54 -5.10 -4.74 -6.88
CA ARG A 54 -6.03 -5.88 -6.83
C ARG A 54 -5.37 -7.20 -7.23
N ILE A 55 -4.43 -7.18 -8.18
CA ILE A 55 -3.61 -8.35 -8.49
C ILE A 55 -2.78 -8.76 -7.27
N GLY A 56 -2.16 -7.80 -6.59
CA GLY A 56 -1.43 -8.08 -5.35
C GLY A 56 -2.33 -8.68 -4.26
N GLU A 57 -3.51 -8.09 -4.06
CA GLU A 57 -4.50 -8.56 -3.08
C GLU A 57 -4.98 -9.99 -3.35
N SER A 58 -5.14 -10.38 -4.62
CA SER A 58 -5.56 -11.75 -4.98
C SER A 58 -4.44 -12.79 -4.89
N LEU A 59 -3.18 -12.38 -5.06
CA LEU A 59 -2.02 -13.26 -5.00
C LEU A 59 -1.46 -13.42 -3.58
N LEU A 60 -1.63 -12.42 -2.72
CA LEU A 60 -1.12 -12.47 -1.35
C LEU A 60 -2.02 -13.36 -0.48
N PRO A 61 -1.46 -14.29 0.29
CA PRO A 61 -2.25 -15.06 1.23
C PRO A 61 -2.85 -14.12 2.25
N VAL A 62 -4.16 -14.20 2.44
CA VAL A 62 -4.80 -13.56 3.60
C VAL A 62 -4.16 -14.21 4.83
N LYS A 63 -3.39 -13.45 5.60
CA LYS A 63 -2.98 -13.93 6.92
C LYS A 63 -4.29 -14.18 7.67
N PRO A 64 -4.56 -15.41 8.14
CA PRO A 64 -5.72 -15.62 8.99
C PRO A 64 -5.55 -14.68 10.19
N VAL A 65 -6.46 -13.72 10.31
CA VAL A 65 -6.62 -12.98 11.56
C VAL A 65 -6.96 -14.06 12.58
N GLN A 66 -6.05 -14.34 13.51
CA GLN A 66 -6.39 -15.08 14.71
C GLN A 66 -7.38 -14.20 15.46
N LEU A 67 -8.67 -14.44 15.20
CA LEU A 67 -9.76 -13.85 15.92
C LEU A 67 -9.69 -14.47 17.31
N VAL A 68 -8.96 -13.83 18.23
CA VAL A 68 -8.98 -14.19 19.64
C VAL A 68 -10.34 -13.73 20.15
N VAL A 69 -11.35 -14.59 20.00
CA VAL A 69 -12.65 -14.39 20.63
C VAL A 69 -12.44 -14.71 22.11
N SER A 70 -11.97 -13.73 22.87
CA SER A 70 -12.03 -13.79 24.33
C SER A 70 -13.49 -13.61 24.71
N VAL A 71 -14.18 -14.73 24.91
CA VAL A 71 -15.44 -14.75 25.65
C VAL A 71 -15.05 -14.85 27.13
N SER A 72 -15.42 -13.85 27.91
CA SER A 72 -15.50 -13.87 29.37
C SER A 72 -16.75 -13.12 29.76
#